data_AF-A0A4P6P093-F1
#
_entry.id   AF-A0A4P6P093-F1
#
_cell.length_a   1.000
_cell.length_b   1.000
_cell.length_c   1.000
_cell.angle_alpha   90.00
_cell.angle_beta   90.00
_cell.angle_gamma   90.00
#
_symmetry.space_group_name_H-M   'P 1'
#
loop_
_entity.id
_entity.type
_entity.pdbx_description
1 polymer ?
#
loop_
_entity_poly.entity_id
_entity_poly.type
_entity_poly.pdbx_seq_one_letter_code
_entity_poly.pdbx_strand_id
1 'polypeptide(L)'
;MASIPQSINGVTVRHANSANLNVEQALLTALQHCIKKDIAKGFTLSQIYISSANDSHKFPSRHVQGKGKAVDISRINGKKMSVSYGTDKEVTAIVDAMQQKFESAPGRRENFGPSTKKKLGSAHSVSGHKDHIHFSVN
;
A
#
# COMPACT_ATOMS: atom_id res chain seq x y z
N MET A 1 2.16 -17.53 -8.17
CA MET A 1 1.46 -16.26 -7.89
C MET A 1 0.67 -16.44 -6.62
N ALA A 2 0.49 -15.39 -5.85
CA ALA A 2 -0.32 -15.40 -4.64
C ALA A 2 -1.55 -14.52 -4.85
N SER A 3 -2.61 -14.77 -4.10
CA SER A 3 -3.78 -13.89 -4.07
C SER A 3 -3.76 -13.08 -2.78
N ILE A 4 -4.01 -11.77 -2.86
CA ILE A 4 -4.19 -10.95 -1.66
C ILE A 4 -5.48 -11.43 -0.94
N PRO A 5 -5.38 -11.89 0.32
CA PRO A 5 -6.54 -12.38 1.05
C PRO A 5 -7.48 -11.25 1.47
N GLN A 6 -8.72 -11.59 1.83
CA GLN A 6 -9.70 -10.63 2.36
C GLN A 6 -9.33 -10.08 3.76
N SER A 7 -8.31 -10.63 4.40
CA SER A 7 -7.78 -10.16 5.67
C SER A 7 -6.27 -10.39 5.74
N ILE A 8 -5.53 -9.38 6.18
CA ILE A 8 -4.08 -9.47 6.43
C ILE A 8 -3.85 -9.09 7.89
N ASN A 9 -3.29 -10.01 8.69
CA ASN A 9 -3.01 -9.79 10.11
C ASN A 9 -4.22 -9.23 10.90
N GLY A 10 -5.43 -9.68 10.57
CA GLY A 10 -6.67 -9.22 11.20
C GLY A 10 -7.19 -7.85 10.73
N VAL A 11 -6.57 -7.26 9.70
CA VAL A 11 -7.05 -6.06 8.99
C VAL A 11 -7.87 -6.49 7.78
N THR A 12 -9.12 -6.03 7.69
CA THR A 12 -9.98 -6.31 6.54
C THR A 12 -9.45 -5.65 5.28
N VAL A 13 -9.38 -6.40 4.18
CA VAL A 13 -9.02 -5.90 2.85
C VAL A 13 -10.28 -5.75 2.02
N ARG A 14 -10.62 -4.49 1.69
CA ARG A 14 -11.60 -4.16 0.66
C ARG A 14 -10.84 -3.78 -0.61
N HIS A 15 -11.50 -3.89 -1.77
CA HIS A 15 -10.87 -3.54 -3.03
C HIS A 15 -11.89 -3.03 -4.06
N ALA A 16 -11.37 -2.38 -5.09
CA ALA A 16 -12.15 -2.06 -6.27
C ALA A 16 -12.49 -3.34 -7.05
N ASN A 17 -13.64 -3.35 -7.75
CA ASN A 17 -14.02 -4.48 -8.61
C ASN A 17 -13.01 -4.70 -9.75
N SER A 18 -12.34 -3.63 -10.19
CA SER A 18 -11.31 -3.66 -11.22
C SER A 18 -9.92 -4.10 -10.72
N ALA A 19 -9.72 -4.21 -9.40
CA ALA A 19 -8.42 -4.59 -8.85
C ALA A 19 -8.24 -6.11 -8.91
N ASN A 20 -7.28 -6.55 -9.71
CA ASN A 20 -6.88 -7.96 -9.76
C ASN A 20 -5.88 -8.27 -8.64
N LEU A 21 -6.32 -9.09 -7.69
CA LEU A 21 -5.58 -9.40 -6.46
C LEU A 21 -4.54 -10.51 -6.63
N ASN A 22 -4.40 -11.09 -7.82
CA ASN A 22 -3.32 -12.03 -8.12
C ASN A 22 -2.02 -11.26 -8.33
N VAL A 23 -1.09 -11.41 -7.39
CA VAL A 23 0.16 -10.66 -7.30
C VAL A 23 1.35 -11.59 -7.11
N GLU A 24 2.55 -11.04 -7.16
CA GLU A 24 3.74 -11.77 -6.76
C GLU A 24 3.76 -12.06 -5.27
N GLN A 25 4.31 -13.23 -4.91
CA GLN A 25 4.44 -13.66 -3.53
C GLN A 25 5.25 -12.65 -2.70
N ALA A 26 6.29 -12.04 -3.29
CA ALA A 26 7.09 -11.01 -2.63
C ALA A 26 6.25 -9.79 -2.23
N LEU A 27 5.28 -9.39 -3.06
CA LEU A 27 4.38 -8.28 -2.72
C LEU A 27 3.47 -8.67 -1.55
N LEU A 28 2.87 -9.88 -1.59
CA LEU A 28 2.05 -10.35 -0.49
C LEU A 28 2.83 -10.42 0.83
N THR A 29 4.08 -10.91 0.79
CA THR A 29 4.97 -10.93 1.96
C THR A 29 5.27 -9.52 2.48
N ALA A 30 5.53 -8.55 1.59
CA ALA A 30 5.75 -7.16 1.98
C ALA A 30 4.48 -6.53 2.59
N LEU A 31 3.29 -6.86 2.07
CA LEU A 31 2.01 -6.41 2.62
C LEU A 31 1.72 -7.01 4.01
N GLN A 32 2.00 -8.30 4.21
CA GLN A 32 1.93 -8.95 5.52
C GLN A 32 2.91 -8.33 6.53
N HIS A 33 3.99 -7.70 6.06
CA HIS A 33 4.94 -7.03 6.94
C HIS A 33 4.46 -5.66 7.44
N CYS A 34 3.77 -4.88 6.60
CA CYS A 34 3.40 -3.50 6.91
C CYS A 34 1.92 -3.28 7.27
N ILE A 35 1.01 -4.20 6.94
CA ILE A 35 -0.41 -4.12 7.31
C ILE A 35 -0.64 -4.87 8.61
N LYS A 36 -0.85 -4.13 9.71
CA LYS A 36 -1.09 -4.70 11.06
C LYS A 36 -2.07 -3.81 11.82
N LYS A 37 -2.89 -4.42 12.69
CA LYS A 37 -3.89 -3.67 13.47
C LYS A 37 -3.29 -2.59 14.35
N ASP A 38 -2.14 -2.87 14.95
CA ASP A 38 -1.41 -2.02 15.89
C ASP A 38 -0.21 -1.31 15.24
N ILE A 39 -0.25 -1.10 13.91
CA ILE A 39 0.87 -0.51 13.16
C ILE A 39 1.24 0.90 13.66
N ALA A 40 0.26 1.67 14.13
CA ALA A 40 0.44 3.02 14.67
C ALA A 40 0.02 3.08 16.14
N LYS A 41 0.91 3.59 17.01
CA LYS A 41 0.65 3.69 18.45
C LYS A 41 -0.59 4.54 18.72
N GLY A 42 -1.55 4.00 19.47
CA GLY A 42 -2.78 4.70 19.85
C GLY A 42 -3.89 4.67 18.82
N PHE A 43 -3.68 4.05 17.66
CA PHE A 43 -4.69 3.91 16.61
C PHE A 43 -4.79 2.46 16.15
N THR A 44 -6.00 2.02 15.80
CA THR A 44 -6.22 0.66 15.28
C THR A 44 -6.50 0.70 13.79
N LEU A 45 -5.67 0.04 12.99
CA LEU A 45 -6.00 -0.25 11.60
C LEU A 45 -6.97 -1.43 11.55
N SER A 46 -8.21 -1.18 11.14
CA SER A 46 -9.26 -2.21 11.00
C SER A 46 -9.50 -2.60 9.55
N GLN A 47 -9.33 -1.66 8.61
CA GLN A 47 -9.60 -1.89 7.19
C GLN A 47 -8.67 -1.08 6.28
N ILE A 48 -8.24 -1.69 5.18
CA ILE A 48 -7.65 -0.98 4.03
C ILE A 48 -8.54 -1.12 2.79
N TYR A 49 -8.42 -0.18 1.85
CA TYR A 49 -9.03 -0.29 0.53
C TYR A 49 -7.97 -0.26 -0.57
N ILE A 50 -7.83 -1.37 -1.29
CA ILE A 50 -6.97 -1.51 -2.47
C ILE A 50 -7.70 -0.98 -3.70
N SER A 51 -7.24 0.16 -4.22
CA SER A 51 -7.79 0.75 -5.44
C SER A 51 -7.22 0.13 -6.71
N SER A 52 -5.96 -0.35 -6.65
CA SER A 52 -5.28 -0.94 -7.79
C SER A 52 -4.27 -2.00 -7.36
N ALA A 53 -4.06 -3.01 -8.21
CA ALA A 53 -3.05 -4.05 -8.03
C ALA A 53 -2.58 -4.55 -9.42
N ASN A 54 -2.77 -5.82 -9.77
CA ASN A 54 -2.35 -6.38 -11.07
C ASN A 54 -3.35 -6.11 -12.22
N ASP A 55 -3.65 -4.83 -12.47
CA ASP A 55 -4.77 -4.42 -13.32
C ASP A 55 -4.31 -3.72 -14.61
N SER A 56 -5.21 -2.96 -15.25
CA SER A 56 -5.09 -2.45 -16.63
C SER A 56 -4.06 -1.33 -16.85
N HIS A 57 -3.14 -1.10 -15.90
CA HIS A 57 -2.01 -0.21 -16.10
C HIS A 57 -1.17 -0.60 -17.33
N LYS A 58 -0.45 0.36 -17.91
CA LYS A 58 0.40 0.11 -19.08
C LYS A 58 1.86 -0.14 -18.68
N PHE A 59 2.56 -0.96 -19.44
CA PHE A 59 4.02 -1.05 -19.34
C PHE A 59 4.64 0.35 -19.52
N PRO A 60 5.67 0.71 -18.74
CA PRO A 60 6.50 -0.12 -17.86
C PRO A 60 6.06 -0.15 -16.38
N SER A 61 4.77 0.07 -16.06
CA SER A 61 4.28 0.07 -14.68
C SER A 61 4.48 -1.26 -13.94
N ARG A 62 4.80 -1.20 -12.65
CA ARG A 62 4.93 -2.36 -11.75
C ARG A 62 3.62 -3.09 -11.46
N HIS A 63 2.49 -2.43 -11.70
CA HIS A 63 1.18 -3.06 -11.63
C HIS A 63 1.06 -4.20 -12.65
N VAL A 64 1.59 -4.04 -13.87
CA VAL A 64 1.54 -5.07 -14.92
C VAL A 64 2.85 -5.83 -15.14
N GLN A 65 3.99 -5.27 -14.72
CA GLN A 65 5.24 -6.00 -14.74
C GLN A 65 5.19 -7.15 -13.71
N GLY A 66 5.67 -8.33 -14.12
CA GLY A 66 5.81 -9.46 -13.21
C GLY A 66 4.49 -10.02 -12.66
N LYS A 67 3.39 -9.96 -13.42
CA LYS A 67 2.08 -10.46 -12.96
C LYS A 67 1.65 -9.87 -11.60
N GLY A 68 1.89 -8.58 -11.35
CA GLY A 68 1.42 -7.85 -10.17
C GLY A 68 2.47 -7.63 -9.11
N LYS A 69 3.38 -6.65 -9.32
CA LYS A 69 4.43 -6.29 -8.37
C LYS A 69 4.16 -5.00 -7.58
N ALA A 70 2.98 -4.41 -7.75
CA ALA A 70 2.59 -3.20 -7.04
C ALA A 70 1.13 -3.23 -6.57
N VAL A 71 0.83 -2.40 -5.58
CA VAL A 71 -0.52 -2.16 -5.06
C VAL A 71 -0.69 -0.67 -4.70
N ASP A 72 -1.88 -0.15 -4.94
CA ASP A 72 -2.31 1.16 -4.47
C ASP A 72 -3.39 1.02 -3.41
N ILE A 73 -3.15 1.62 -2.24
CA ILE A 73 -4.08 1.66 -1.10
C ILE A 73 -4.57 3.08 -0.93
N SER A 74 -5.87 3.33 -1.10
CA SER A 74 -6.44 4.69 -1.13
C SER A 74 -7.29 5.05 0.10
N ARG A 75 -7.56 4.07 0.98
CA ARG A 75 -8.35 4.32 2.20
C ARG A 75 -7.80 3.57 3.39
N ILE A 76 -7.89 4.22 4.54
CA ILE A 76 -7.64 3.67 5.88
C ILE A 76 -8.95 3.74 6.67
N ASN A 77 -9.40 2.62 7.22
CA ASN A 77 -10.63 2.51 8.02
C ASN A 77 -11.86 3.15 7.33
N GLY A 78 -11.94 3.01 6.00
CA GLY A 78 -13.01 3.56 5.18
C GLY A 78 -12.85 5.03 4.77
N LYS A 79 -11.92 5.77 5.39
CA LYS A 79 -11.64 7.18 5.11
C LYS A 79 -10.69 7.31 3.92
N LYS A 80 -11.02 8.17 2.95
CA LYS A 80 -10.18 8.42 1.75
C LYS A 80 -8.95 9.24 2.12
N MET A 81 -7.76 8.78 1.72
CA MET A 81 -6.52 9.50 2.00
C MET A 81 -6.49 10.88 1.32
N SER A 82 -7.11 11.04 0.15
CA SER A 82 -7.18 12.33 -0.58
C SER A 82 -7.79 13.49 0.20
N VAL A 83 -8.59 13.21 1.23
CA VAL A 83 -9.25 14.24 2.07
C VAL A 83 -8.86 14.16 3.54
N SER A 84 -8.40 12.98 4.00
CA SER A 84 -8.14 12.73 5.43
C SER A 84 -6.66 12.73 5.79
N TYR A 85 -5.75 12.50 4.84
CA TYR A 85 -4.31 12.55 5.16
C TYR A 85 -3.87 13.99 5.45
N GLY A 86 -3.17 14.19 6.56
CA GLY A 86 -2.74 15.51 7.06
C GLY A 86 -3.79 16.26 7.89
N THR A 87 -5.05 15.83 7.89
CA THR A 87 -6.16 16.46 8.64
C THR A 87 -6.71 15.55 9.73
N ASP A 88 -6.84 14.25 9.44
CA ASP A 88 -7.24 13.22 10.39
C ASP A 88 -5.98 12.57 11.00
N LYS A 89 -5.84 12.67 12.32
CA LYS A 89 -4.69 12.15 13.07
C LYS A 89 -4.55 10.63 12.95
N GLU A 90 -5.66 9.90 12.93
CA GLU A 90 -5.67 8.44 12.82
C GLU A 90 -5.16 8.02 11.44
N VAL A 91 -5.72 8.60 10.37
CA VAL A 91 -5.31 8.28 8.99
C VAL A 91 -3.84 8.63 8.79
N THR A 92 -3.42 9.81 9.23
CA THR A 92 -2.03 10.27 9.08
C THR A 92 -1.06 9.33 9.79
N ALA A 93 -1.32 9.01 11.07
CA ALA A 93 -0.45 8.14 11.85
C ALA A 93 -0.34 6.73 11.27
N ILE A 94 -1.46 6.14 10.81
CA ILE A 94 -1.47 4.81 10.21
C ILE A 94 -0.72 4.80 8.88
N VAL A 95 -0.96 5.79 8.01
CA VAL A 95 -0.26 5.90 6.72
C VAL A 95 1.24 6.04 6.92
N ASP A 96 1.67 6.95 7.80
CA ASP A 96 3.08 7.18 8.10
C ASP A 96 3.73 5.89 8.63
N ALA A 97 3.07 5.19 9.56
CA ALA A 97 3.59 3.96 10.13
C ALA A 97 3.65 2.80 9.12
N MET A 98 2.63 2.65 8.26
CA MET A 98 2.65 1.65 7.18
C MET A 98 3.80 1.90 6.22
N GLN A 99 3.98 3.15 5.77
CA GLN A 99 5.07 3.51 4.86
C GLN A 99 6.44 3.36 5.53
N GLN A 100 6.60 3.77 6.79
CA GLN A 100 7.83 3.55 7.54
C GLN A 100 8.14 2.06 7.69
N LYS A 101 7.14 1.23 8.00
CA LYS A 101 7.34 -0.21 8.18
C LYS A 101 7.74 -0.89 6.87
N PHE A 102 7.14 -0.47 5.75
CA PHE A 102 7.45 -0.99 4.42
C PHE A 102 8.92 -0.77 4.02
N GLU A 103 9.60 0.26 4.55
CA GLU A 103 11.03 0.47 4.33
C GLU A 103 11.93 -0.66 4.85
N SER A 104 11.40 -1.55 5.69
CA SER A 104 12.08 -2.76 6.16
C SER A 104 11.53 -4.06 5.54
N ALA A 105 10.60 -3.96 4.58
CA ALA A 105 10.03 -5.12 3.93
C ALA A 105 11.04 -5.79 2.97
N PRO A 106 11.11 -7.13 2.94
CA PRO A 106 11.88 -7.87 1.94
C PRO A 106 11.46 -7.48 0.52
N GLY A 107 12.44 -7.29 -0.37
CA GLY A 107 12.17 -7.03 -1.78
C GLY A 107 11.52 -5.67 -2.10
N ARG A 108 11.35 -4.76 -1.12
CA ARG A 108 10.79 -3.41 -1.36
C ARG A 108 11.51 -2.70 -2.51
N ARG A 109 10.75 -1.97 -3.32
CA ARG A 109 11.27 -1.19 -4.44
C ARG A 109 10.75 0.22 -4.43
N GLU A 110 9.44 0.43 -4.45
CA GLU A 110 8.84 1.77 -4.42
C GLU A 110 7.90 1.90 -3.23
N ASN A 111 8.03 3.03 -2.55
CA ASN A 111 7.21 3.44 -1.43
C ASN A 111 6.82 4.89 -1.66
N PHE A 112 5.73 5.09 -2.39
CA PHE A 112 5.28 6.43 -2.77
C PHE A 112 3.96 6.78 -2.10
N GLY A 113 4.01 7.87 -1.37
CA GLY A 113 2.87 8.69 -0.97
C GLY A 113 1.96 8.11 0.11
N PRO A 114 1.20 8.98 0.78
CA PRO A 114 1.37 10.44 0.81
C PRO A 114 2.48 10.93 1.77
N SER A 115 2.99 10.10 2.69
CA SER A 115 3.98 10.47 3.71
C SER A 115 5.40 10.63 3.16
N THR A 116 5.86 9.63 2.41
CA THR A 116 7.23 9.57 1.89
C THR A 116 7.22 9.15 0.43
N LYS A 117 8.27 9.51 -0.31
CA LYS A 117 8.51 9.04 -1.67
C LYS A 117 9.92 8.49 -1.76
N LYS A 118 10.04 7.18 -1.65
CA LYS A 118 11.31 6.47 -1.68
C LYS A 118 11.32 5.38 -2.74
N LYS A 119 12.49 5.21 -3.36
CA LYS A 119 12.78 4.13 -4.28
C LYS A 119 14.08 3.47 -3.83
N LEU A 120 14.04 2.15 -3.61
CA LEU A 120 15.16 1.37 -3.09
C LEU A 120 15.75 1.98 -1.80
N GLY A 121 14.89 2.50 -0.92
CA GLY A 121 15.28 3.13 0.34
C GLY A 121 15.76 4.59 0.25
N SER A 122 16.00 5.11 -0.95
CA SER A 122 16.47 6.48 -1.17
C SER A 122 15.33 7.40 -1.55
N ALA A 123 15.40 8.68 -1.17
CA ALA A 123 14.42 9.69 -1.59
C ALA A 123 14.34 9.74 -3.12
N HIS A 124 13.12 9.80 -3.65
CA HIS A 124 12.88 9.78 -5.10
C HIS A 124 11.84 10.82 -5.49
N SER A 125 12.18 11.67 -6.47
CA SER A 125 11.24 12.66 -7.00
C SER A 125 10.25 11.98 -7.94
N VAL A 126 8.97 12.00 -7.56
CA VAL A 126 7.86 11.53 -8.39
C VAL A 126 6.63 12.40 -8.15
N SER A 127 5.93 12.77 -9.22
CA SER A 127 4.69 13.54 -9.16
C SER A 127 3.53 12.70 -8.61
N GLY A 128 2.45 13.35 -8.16
CA GLY A 128 1.25 12.65 -7.66
C GLY A 128 1.45 11.95 -6.31
N HIS A 129 0.69 10.87 -6.10
CA HIS A 129 0.69 10.04 -4.88
C HIS A 129 0.38 10.82 -3.60
N LYS A 130 -0.60 11.73 -3.66
CA LYS A 130 -1.08 12.48 -2.48
C LYS A 130 -2.35 11.85 -1.88
N ASP A 131 -2.96 10.94 -2.62
CA ASP A 131 -4.29 10.39 -2.39
C ASP A 131 -4.31 8.88 -2.14
N HIS A 132 -3.14 8.23 -2.19
CA HIS A 132 -2.96 6.80 -1.95
C HIS A 132 -1.51 6.48 -1.56
N ILE A 133 -1.31 5.29 -1.01
CA ILE A 133 -0.01 4.65 -0.86
C ILE A 133 0.22 3.71 -2.03
N HIS A 134 1.33 3.89 -2.74
CA HIS A 134 1.84 2.96 -3.73
C HIS A 134 3.02 2.17 -3.15
N PHE A 135 2.86 0.85 -3.08
CA PHE A 135 3.92 -0.08 -2.69
C PHE A 135 4.27 -0.99 -3.86
N SER A 136 5.55 -1.12 -4.16
CA SER A 136 6.05 -2.10 -5.13
C SER A 136 7.27 -2.86 -4.64
N VAL A 137 7.45 -4.07 -5.19
CA VAL A 137 8.59 -4.95 -4.92
C VAL A 137 9.42 -5.20 -6.18
N ASN A 138 10.63 -5.73 -6.05
CA ASN A 138 11.54 -6.10 -7.15
C ASN A 138 11.11 -7.34 -7.92
#